data_AF-L0A7S6-F1
#
_entry.id   AF-L0A7S6-F1
#
_cell.length_a   1.000
_cell.length_b   1.000
_cell.length_c   1.000
_cell.angle_alpha   90.00
_cell.angle_beta   90.00
_cell.angle_gamma   90.00
#
_symmetry.space_group_name_H-M   'P 1'
#
loop_
_entity.id
_entity.type
_entity.pdbx_description
1 polymer ?
#
loop_
_entity_poly.entity_id
_entity_poly.type
_entity_poly.pdbx_seq_one_letter_code
_entity_poly.pdbx_strand_id
1 'polypeptide(L)'
;MKVIVNGKEAGTKETGCALCGGTWGDYYETVEGEKLFFCCNICAKAFINIINEAKKRFNLNKIDYIELRGNFYRGRNIEVKNGENSHKFYIKLSDDGDITEFKEID
;
A
#
# COMPACT_ATOMS: atom_id res chain seq x y z
N MET A 1 -9.75 -6.30 -1.73
CA MET A 1 -9.02 -5.49 -0.77
C MET A 1 -9.38 -4.05 -1.05
N LYS A 2 -9.92 -3.33 -0.07
CA LYS A 2 -10.20 -1.91 -0.21
C LYS A 2 -8.91 -1.10 -0.01
N VAL A 3 -8.54 -0.29 -0.99
CA VAL A 3 -7.32 0.54 -0.94
C VAL A 3 -7.71 2.01 -0.82
N ILE A 4 -7.19 2.67 0.20
CA ILE A 4 -7.39 4.11 0.44
C ILE A 4 -6.04 4.82 0.37
N VAL A 5 -5.93 5.88 -0.44
CA VAL A 5 -4.76 6.76 -0.47
C VAL A 5 -5.19 8.17 -0.09
N ASN A 6 -4.63 8.69 1.00
CA ASN A 6 -4.94 10.02 1.54
C ASN A 6 -6.46 10.29 1.67
N GLY A 7 -7.19 9.31 2.18
CA GLY A 7 -8.63 9.40 2.43
C GLY A 7 -9.54 9.17 1.21
N LYS A 8 -8.98 8.82 0.05
CA LYS A 8 -9.76 8.50 -1.16
C LYS A 8 -9.54 7.06 -1.59
N GLU A 9 -10.59 6.40 -2.07
CA GLU A 9 -10.48 5.07 -2.65
C GLU A 9 -9.58 5.11 -3.89
N ALA A 10 -8.75 4.07 -4.05
CA ALA A 10 -7.75 3.93 -5.10
C ALA A 10 -7.64 2.46 -5.54
N GLY A 11 -6.85 2.19 -6.57
CA GLY A 11 -6.54 0.84 -7.06
C GLY A 11 -7.17 0.47 -8.39
N THR A 12 -7.94 1.38 -9.01
CA THR A 12 -8.45 1.24 -10.39
C THR A 12 -7.89 2.35 -11.27
N LYS A 13 -8.09 2.27 -12.59
CA LYS A 13 -7.62 3.31 -13.51
C LYS A 13 -8.33 4.65 -13.26
N GLU A 14 -9.60 4.59 -12.86
CA GLU A 14 -10.47 5.72 -12.58
C GLU A 14 -10.19 6.32 -11.19
N THR A 15 -9.88 5.48 -10.20
CA THR A 15 -9.64 5.91 -8.82
C THR A 15 -8.16 6.20 -8.52
N GLY A 16 -7.26 5.82 -9.42
CA GLY A 16 -5.83 6.11 -9.36
C GLY A 16 -4.99 5.00 -8.73
N CYS A 17 -3.67 5.16 -8.83
CA CYS A 17 -2.66 4.18 -8.39
C CYS A 17 -2.86 3.75 -6.94
N ALA A 18 -2.86 2.43 -6.67
CA ALA A 18 -3.05 1.86 -5.34
C ALA A 18 -2.03 2.33 -4.29
N LEU A 19 -0.84 2.81 -4.70
CA LEU A 19 0.17 3.35 -3.78
C LEU A 19 0.10 4.88 -3.60
N CYS A 20 -0.07 5.62 -4.69
CA CYS A 20 0.15 7.08 -4.72
C CYS A 20 -1.05 7.92 -5.14
N GLY A 21 -2.12 7.30 -5.65
CA GLY A 21 -3.31 7.98 -6.16
C GLY A 21 -3.15 8.65 -7.54
N GLY A 22 -1.97 8.57 -8.17
CA GLY A 22 -1.76 9.10 -9.52
C GLY A 22 -2.54 8.31 -10.58
N THR A 23 -3.12 9.00 -11.56
CA THR A 23 -3.96 8.39 -12.63
C THR A 23 -3.23 8.17 -13.97
N TRP A 24 -1.98 8.62 -14.05
CA TRP A 24 -1.10 8.43 -15.21
C TRP A 24 -0.48 7.03 -15.22
N GLY A 25 0.07 6.60 -16.36
CA GLY A 25 0.66 5.26 -16.54
C GLY A 25 -0.37 4.16 -16.76
N ASP A 26 0.06 2.92 -16.95
CA ASP A 26 -0.83 1.78 -17.23
C ASP A 26 -0.24 0.45 -16.76
N TYR A 27 0.20 0.42 -15.50
CA TYR A 27 0.77 -0.78 -14.90
C TYR A 27 -0.28 -1.48 -14.04
N TYR A 28 -0.32 -2.81 -14.09
CA TYR A 28 -1.22 -3.61 -13.26
C TYR A 28 -0.45 -4.75 -12.62
N GLU A 29 -0.81 -5.07 -11.39
CA GLU A 29 -0.35 -6.28 -10.71
C GLU A 29 -1.50 -6.96 -9.99
N THR A 30 -1.37 -8.27 -9.79
CA THR A 30 -2.31 -9.03 -8.98
C THR A 30 -1.80 -9.07 -7.54
N VAL A 31 -2.54 -8.48 -6.61
CA VAL A 31 -2.21 -8.42 -5.19
C VAL A 31 -3.39 -8.94 -4.39
N GLU A 32 -3.15 -9.90 -3.48
CA GLU A 32 -4.20 -10.58 -2.71
C GLU A 32 -5.33 -11.16 -3.59
N GLY A 33 -4.99 -11.60 -4.81
CA GLY A 33 -5.95 -12.17 -5.78
C GLY A 33 -6.73 -11.13 -6.60
N GLU A 34 -6.49 -9.84 -6.41
CA GLU A 34 -7.17 -8.76 -7.12
C GLU A 34 -6.22 -8.01 -8.05
N LYS A 35 -6.68 -7.70 -9.26
CA LYS A 35 -5.91 -6.91 -10.23
C LYS A 35 -6.01 -5.43 -9.86
N LEU A 36 -4.91 -4.84 -9.42
CA LEU A 36 -4.82 -3.43 -9.03
C LEU A 36 -4.06 -2.61 -10.07
N PHE A 37 -4.49 -1.36 -10.23
CA PHE A 37 -3.82 -0.36 -11.06
C PHE A 37 -2.72 0.37 -10.29
N PHE A 38 -1.59 0.58 -10.98
CA PHE A 38 -0.45 1.37 -10.55
C PHE A 38 0.03 2.28 -11.68
N CYS A 39 0.55 3.46 -11.31
CA CYS A 39 1.09 4.40 -12.30
C CYS A 39 2.44 3.94 -12.89
N CYS A 40 3.18 3.10 -12.16
CA CYS A 40 4.43 2.50 -12.61
C CYS A 40 4.73 1.18 -11.87
N ASN A 41 5.70 0.42 -12.37
CA ASN A 41 6.18 -0.82 -11.76
C ASN A 41 6.79 -0.60 -10.37
N ILE A 42 7.47 0.53 -10.12
CA ILE A 42 8.05 0.86 -8.80
C ILE A 42 6.94 1.00 -7.75
N CYS A 43 5.82 1.64 -8.11
CA CYS A 43 4.68 1.74 -7.20
C CYS A 43 4.09 0.37 -6.86
N ALA A 44 4.01 -0.53 -7.85
CA ALA A 44 3.53 -1.89 -7.62
C ALA A 44 4.48 -2.69 -6.73
N LYS A 45 5.80 -2.64 -7.01
CA LYS A 45 6.84 -3.28 -6.17
C LYS A 45 6.76 -2.79 -4.73
N ALA A 46 6.70 -1.48 -4.51
CA ALA A 46 6.60 -0.90 -3.18
C ALA A 46 5.33 -1.34 -2.44
N PHE A 47 4.19 -1.35 -3.13
CA PHE A 47 2.93 -1.79 -2.54
C PHE A 47 2.99 -3.28 -2.13
N ILE A 48 3.53 -4.15 -2.99
CA ILE A 48 3.72 -5.57 -2.68
C ILE A 48 4.66 -5.76 -1.49
N ASN A 49 5.76 -5.00 -1.43
CA ASN A 49 6.69 -5.01 -0.30
C ASN A 49 6.00 -4.63 1.01
N ILE A 50 5.12 -3.62 0.99
CA ILE A 50 4.32 -3.19 2.14
C ILE A 50 3.40 -4.32 2.61
N ILE A 51 2.66 -4.93 1.68
CA ILE A 51 1.74 -6.03 1.99
C ILE A 51 2.51 -7.21 2.61
N ASN A 52 3.62 -7.62 2.00
CA ASN A 52 4.44 -8.72 2.49
C ASN A 52 5.01 -8.45 3.88
N GLU A 53 5.54 -7.24 4.11
CA GLU A 53 6.13 -6.87 5.40
C GLU A 53 5.06 -6.79 6.50
N ALA A 54 3.88 -6.25 6.19
CA ALA A 54 2.74 -6.22 7.11
C ALA A 54 2.25 -7.64 7.46
N LYS A 55 2.06 -8.51 6.45
CA LYS A 55 1.66 -9.90 6.67
C LYS A 55 2.67 -10.67 7.52
N LYS A 56 3.96 -10.46 7.27
CA LYS A 56 5.05 -11.06 8.03
C LYS A 56 5.06 -10.61 9.49
N ARG A 57 4.98 -9.30 9.75
CA ARG A 57 5.10 -8.74 11.12
C ARG A 57 3.89 -9.01 11.99
N PHE A 58 2.70 -8.90 11.42
CA PHE A 58 1.45 -9.05 12.15
C PHE A 58 0.84 -10.44 11.98
N ASN A 59 1.58 -11.39 11.39
CA ASN A 59 1.16 -12.76 11.14
C ASN A 59 -0.22 -12.86 10.43
N LEU A 60 -0.43 -12.01 9.41
CA LEU A 60 -1.69 -11.92 8.68
C LEU A 60 -1.68 -12.86 7.47
N ASN A 61 -2.72 -13.66 7.32
CA ASN A 61 -2.93 -14.49 6.14
C ASN A 61 -3.50 -13.71 4.95
N LYS A 62 -4.20 -12.60 5.21
CA LYS A 62 -4.85 -11.74 4.22
C LYS A 62 -4.90 -10.29 4.68
N ILE A 63 -4.98 -9.34 3.75
CA ILE A 63 -5.33 -7.95 4.04
C ILE A 63 -6.60 -7.57 3.26
N ASP A 64 -7.66 -7.20 3.98
CA ASP A 64 -8.95 -6.81 3.39
C ASP A 64 -9.03 -5.30 3.15
N TYR A 65 -8.27 -4.52 3.92
CA TYR A 65 -8.23 -3.07 3.84
C TYR A 65 -6.80 -2.57 4.05
N ILE A 66 -6.41 -1.57 3.27
CA ILE A 66 -5.19 -0.80 3.50
C ILE A 66 -5.45 0.69 3.26
N GLU A 67 -5.00 1.53 4.18
CA GLU A 67 -4.98 2.98 4.02
C GLU A 67 -3.57 3.52 4.10
N LEU A 68 -3.16 4.31 3.11
CA LEU A 68 -1.86 4.94 3.03
C LEU A 68 -2.03 6.46 3.14
N ARG A 69 -1.48 7.06 4.19
CA ARG A 69 -1.49 8.51 4.42
C ARG A 69 -0.09 9.08 4.39
N GLY A 70 0.07 10.19 3.69
CA GLY A 70 1.35 10.89 3.54
C GLY A 70 1.86 10.88 2.10
N ASN A 71 3.17 11.02 1.96
CA ASN A 71 3.82 11.12 0.65
C ASN A 71 5.20 10.46 0.67
N PHE A 72 5.78 10.29 -0.52
CA PHE A 72 7.04 9.60 -0.70
C PHE A 72 8.18 10.22 0.15
N TYR A 73 8.33 11.55 0.13
CA TYR A 73 9.43 12.26 0.80
C TYR A 73 9.39 12.18 2.33
N ARG A 74 8.19 12.23 2.92
CA ARG A 74 8.02 12.21 4.38
C ARG A 74 7.77 10.81 4.94
N GLY A 75 7.67 9.79 4.09
CA GLY A 75 7.14 8.50 4.45
C GLY A 75 5.62 8.47 4.60
N ARG A 76 5.09 7.30 4.90
CA ARG A 76 3.65 7.04 4.94
C ARG A 76 3.26 6.36 6.24
N ASN A 77 2.19 6.86 6.86
CA ASN A 77 1.46 6.11 7.89
C ASN A 77 0.49 5.18 7.17
N ILE A 78 0.50 3.92 7.57
CA ILE A 78 -0.28 2.85 6.98
C ILE A 78 -1.14 2.22 8.06
N GLU A 79 -2.41 1.99 7.73
CA GLU A 79 -3.30 1.13 8.49
C GLU A 79 -3.69 -0.07 7.62
N VAL A 80 -3.51 -1.28 8.12
CA VAL A 80 -3.96 -2.52 7.48
C VAL A 80 -5.01 -3.20 8.35
N LYS A 81 -6.01 -3.83 7.73
CA LYS A 81 -7.02 -4.62 8.45
C LYS A 81 -7.22 -6.01 7.87
N ASN A 82 -7.50 -6.95 8.76
CA ASN A 82 -7.97 -8.31 8.48
C ASN A 82 -9.18 -8.57 9.39
N GLY A 83 -10.39 -8.51 8.82
CA GLY A 83 -11.63 -8.45 9.62
C GLY A 83 -11.65 -7.28 10.60
N GLU A 84 -11.80 -7.58 11.90
CA GLU A 84 -11.84 -6.58 12.99
C GLU A 84 -10.44 -6.14 13.47
N ASN A 85 -9.39 -6.88 13.12
CA ASN A 85 -8.03 -6.56 13.53
C ASN A 85 -7.49 -5.40 12.69
N SER A 86 -6.89 -4.40 13.36
CA SER A 86 -6.23 -3.27 12.71
C SER A 86 -4.81 -3.12 13.25
N HIS A 87 -3.86 -2.90 12.34
CA HIS A 87 -2.47 -2.61 12.68
C HIS A 87 -2.02 -1.34 11.96
N LYS A 88 -1.31 -0.48 12.68
CA LYS A 88 -0.77 0.76 12.16
C LYS A 88 0.74 0.79 12.22
N PHE A 89 1.34 1.34 11.18
CA PHE A 89 2.78 1.47 11.11
C PHE A 89 3.17 2.60 10.16
N TYR A 90 4.32 3.20 10.42
CA TYR A 90 4.98 4.16 9.56
C TYR A 90 6.05 3.48 8.72
N ILE A 91 6.18 3.90 7.46
CA ILE A 91 7.26 3.46 6.56
C ILE A 91 7.97 4.63 5.86
N LYS A 92 9.19 4.37 5.43
CA LYS A 92 9.84 5.06 4.29
C LYS A 92 10.19 4.07 3.20
N LEU A 93 10.19 4.56 1.96
CA LEU A 93 10.54 3.80 0.77
C LEU A 93 11.79 4.41 0.13
N SER A 94 12.63 3.57 -0.47
CA SER A 94 13.65 4.01 -1.42
C SER A 94 13.02 4.38 -2.77
N ASP A 95 13.80 5.01 -3.64
CA ASP A 95 13.39 5.31 -5.03
C ASP A 95 13.09 4.04 -5.85
N ASP A 96 13.65 2.90 -5.43
CA ASP A 96 13.42 1.58 -6.04
C ASP A 96 12.23 0.82 -5.42
N GLY A 97 11.50 1.46 -4.49
CA GLY A 97 10.31 0.88 -3.85
C GLY A 97 10.61 -0.12 -2.73
N ASP A 98 11.83 -0.14 -2.20
CA ASP A 98 12.18 -0.98 -1.05
C ASP A 98 11.89 -0.25 0.27
N ILE A 99 11.44 -0.98 1.29
CA ILE A 99 11.19 -0.38 2.61
C ILE A 99 12.54 -0.12 3.28
N THR A 100 12.82 1.16 3.56
CA THR A 100 14.06 1.60 4.22
C THR A 100 13.87 1.87 5.71
N GLU A 101 12.64 2.12 6.12
CA GLU A 101 12.27 2.34 7.51
C GLU A 101 10.90 1.72 7.76
N PHE A 102 10.75 1.02 8.88
CA PHE A 102 9.48 0.49 9.36
C PHE A 102 9.37 0.72 10.86
N LYS A 103 8.27 1.32 11.31
CA LYS A 103 8.00 1.59 12.73
C LYS A 103 6.54 1.30 13.02
N GLU A 104 6.25 0.36 13.91
CA GLU A 104 4.90 0.20 14.44
C GLU A 104 4.48 1.47 15.19
N ILE A 105 3.23 1.86 15.06
CA ILE A 105 2.68 3.05 15.72
C ILE A 105 1.32 2.68 16.34
N ASP A 106 1.06 3.22 17.52
CA ASP A 106 -0.19 2.99 18.27
C ASP A 106 -1.40 3.74 17.65
#